data_AF-A0A1F5N421-F1
#
_entry.id   AF-A0A1F5N421-F1
#
_cell.length_a   1.000
_cell.length_b   1.000
_cell.length_c   1.000
_cell.angle_alpha   90.00
_cell.angle_beta   90.00
_cell.angle_gamma   90.00
#
_symmetry.space_group_name_H-M   'P 1'
#
loop_
_entity.id
_entity.type
_entity.pdbx_description
1 polymer ?
#
loop_
_entity_poly.entity_id
_entity_poly.type
_entity_poly.pdbx_seq_one_letter_code
_entity_poly.pdbx_strand_id
1 'polypeptide(L)'
;MLSSSFNISAYLFLIVFITLSNPWIYRITNFNSLLGFCIFILSLLLTISWQIKKRRYLTFLLLILFISLSAYLLTYQFDGSIFIRTPLEKDLFSQRHNYYAQEFGKLYENRFTIYYFSQVKPYIDHLSQNLANSLDISGRFFIIFLPFFLIGIFNLNKSLLNVIYLTVALIVSSLTHVESLGPILLLPFINLAIFIGFLRLFSRPLYKQKI
;
A
#
# COMPACT_ATOMS: atom_id res chain seq x y z
N MET A 1 -14.57 18.64 -2.67
CA MET A 1 -15.84 19.23 -3.17
C MET A 1 -15.77 19.17 -4.68
N LEU A 2 -16.56 18.29 -5.30
CA LEU A 2 -16.59 18.13 -6.75
C LEU A 2 -17.62 19.10 -7.33
N SER A 3 -17.29 19.79 -8.43
CA SER A 3 -18.24 20.65 -9.14
C SER A 3 -19.40 19.81 -9.66
N SER A 4 -20.61 20.35 -9.62
CA SER A 4 -21.89 19.70 -9.99
C SER A 4 -22.00 19.29 -11.47
N SER A 5 -20.95 19.42 -12.27
CA SER A 5 -20.96 19.27 -13.73
C SER A 5 -20.49 17.90 -14.23
N PHE A 6 -19.92 17.02 -13.40
CA PHE A 6 -19.43 15.72 -13.85
C PHE A 6 -20.48 14.61 -13.64
N ASN A 7 -20.74 13.84 -14.70
CA ASN A 7 -21.72 12.75 -14.75
C ASN A 7 -21.29 11.57 -13.84
N ILE A 8 -22.19 11.11 -12.96
CA ILE A 8 -21.94 9.97 -12.04
C ILE A 8 -21.50 8.72 -12.80
N SER A 9 -22.06 8.48 -13.99
CA SER A 9 -21.66 7.35 -14.84
C SER A 9 -20.19 7.43 -15.26
N ALA A 10 -19.69 8.64 -15.58
CA ALA A 10 -18.30 8.84 -15.95
C ALA A 10 -17.34 8.58 -14.77
N TYR A 11 -17.74 8.96 -13.55
CA TYR A 11 -16.96 8.61 -12.35
C TYR A 11 -16.89 7.11 -12.14
N LEU A 12 -18.03 6.41 -12.18
CA LEU A 12 -18.06 4.96 -11.99
C LEU A 12 -17.23 4.25 -13.06
N PHE A 13 -17.36 4.66 -14.32
CA PHE A 13 -16.55 4.16 -15.42
C PHE A 13 -15.06 4.37 -15.16
N LEU A 14 -14.65 5.57 -14.74
CA LEU A 14 -13.26 5.88 -14.44
C LEU A 14 -12.70 5.00 -13.31
N ILE A 15 -13.46 4.80 -12.23
CA ILE A 15 -13.01 3.95 -11.11
C ILE A 15 -12.83 2.51 -11.61
N VAL A 16 -13.82 1.95 -12.31
CA VAL A 16 -13.74 0.60 -12.87
C VAL A 16 -12.54 0.48 -13.82
N PHE A 17 -12.35 1.45 -14.71
CA PHE A 17 -11.23 1.49 -15.64
C PHE A 17 -9.87 1.50 -14.92
N ILE A 18 -9.67 2.36 -13.93
CA ILE A 18 -8.42 2.42 -13.14
C ILE A 18 -8.17 1.09 -12.45
N THR A 19 -9.21 0.52 -11.83
CA THR A 19 -9.09 -0.72 -11.04
C THR A 19 -8.75 -1.91 -11.93
N LEU A 20 -9.44 -2.05 -13.07
CA LEU A 20 -9.22 -3.14 -14.02
C LEU A 20 -7.93 -2.98 -14.82
N SER A 21 -7.50 -1.76 -15.14
CA SER A 21 -6.24 -1.54 -15.86
C SER A 21 -5.00 -1.90 -15.03
N ASN A 22 -5.16 -2.07 -13.72
CA ASN A 22 -4.06 -2.31 -12.80
C ASN A 22 -3.54 -3.76 -12.90
N PRO A 23 -2.29 -4.01 -13.32
CA PRO A 23 -1.76 -5.36 -13.55
C PRO A 23 -1.81 -6.25 -12.31
N TRP A 24 -1.72 -5.67 -11.12
CA TRP A 24 -1.82 -6.43 -9.88
C TRP A 24 -3.21 -7.06 -9.70
N ILE A 25 -4.30 -6.43 -10.16
CA ILE A 25 -5.63 -7.06 -10.05
C ILE A 25 -5.69 -8.37 -10.84
N TYR A 26 -5.06 -8.41 -12.01
CA TYR A 26 -4.98 -9.62 -12.83
C TYR A 26 -4.12 -10.69 -12.16
N ARG A 27 -2.95 -10.33 -11.62
CA ARG A 27 -2.09 -11.29 -10.89
C ARG A 27 -2.81 -11.89 -9.70
N ILE A 28 -3.50 -11.06 -8.92
CA ILE A 28 -4.24 -11.50 -7.74
C ILE A 28 -5.42 -12.38 -8.13
N THR A 29 -6.15 -12.01 -9.20
CA THR A 29 -7.30 -12.80 -9.69
C THR A 29 -6.86 -14.16 -10.25
N ASN A 30 -5.70 -14.24 -10.91
CA ASN A 30 -5.13 -15.49 -11.40
C ASN A 30 -4.68 -16.42 -10.26
N PHE A 31 -4.21 -15.84 -9.15
CA PHE A 31 -3.88 -16.60 -7.94
C PHE A 31 -5.13 -17.07 -7.20
N ASN A 32 -6.07 -16.16 -6.97
CA ASN A 32 -7.35 -16.44 -6.31
C ASN A 32 -8.41 -15.45 -6.79
N SER A 33 -9.38 -15.94 -7.57
CA SER A 33 -10.41 -15.10 -8.18
C SER A 33 -11.31 -14.41 -7.15
N LEU A 34 -11.61 -15.09 -6.04
CA LEU A 34 -12.39 -14.52 -4.94
C LEU A 34 -11.63 -13.37 -4.28
N LEU A 35 -10.33 -13.54 -4.02
CA LEU A 35 -9.46 -12.51 -3.46
C LEU A 35 -9.41 -11.28 -4.40
N GLY A 36 -9.22 -11.50 -5.69
CA GLY A 36 -9.24 -10.44 -6.71
C GLY A 36 -10.57 -9.68 -6.73
N PHE A 37 -11.69 -10.40 -6.70
CA PHE A 37 -13.02 -9.80 -6.63
C PHE A 37 -13.25 -8.99 -5.35
N CYS A 38 -12.83 -9.50 -4.19
CA CYS A 38 -12.91 -8.77 -2.92
C CYS A 38 -12.10 -7.47 -2.95
N ILE A 39 -10.91 -7.48 -3.54
CA ILE A 39 -10.06 -6.27 -3.66
C ILE A 39 -10.66 -5.27 -4.65
N PHE A 40 -11.25 -5.75 -5.74
CA PHE A 40 -11.99 -4.92 -6.68
C PHE A 40 -13.15 -4.20 -5.97
N ILE A 41 -13.98 -4.94 -5.21
CA ILE A 41 -15.05 -4.36 -4.39
C ILE A 41 -14.48 -3.36 -3.37
N LEU A 42 -13.39 -3.72 -2.68
CA LEU A 42 -12.76 -2.84 -1.69
C LEU A 42 -12.27 -1.53 -2.31
N SER A 43 -11.73 -1.58 -3.54
CA SER A 43 -11.32 -0.40 -4.32
C SER A 43 -12.50 0.50 -4.67
N LEU A 44 -13.61 -0.08 -5.13
CA LEU A 44 -14.84 0.68 -5.40
C LEU A 44 -15.39 1.32 -4.13
N LEU A 45 -15.53 0.55 -3.04
CA LEU A 45 -16.06 1.04 -1.77
C LEU A 45 -15.22 2.16 -1.19
N LEU A 46 -13.88 2.02 -1.18
CA LEU A 46 -12.99 3.06 -0.68
C LEU A 46 -13.17 4.34 -1.49
N THR A 47 -13.25 4.24 -2.81
CA THR A 47 -13.40 5.40 -3.71
C THR A 47 -14.76 6.08 -3.58
N ILE A 48 -15.85 5.31 -3.53
CA ILE A 48 -17.21 5.84 -3.33
C ILE A 48 -17.33 6.46 -1.94
N SER A 49 -16.78 5.80 -0.90
CA SER A 49 -16.80 6.32 0.46
C SER A 49 -16.08 7.67 0.55
N TRP A 50 -15.03 7.89 -0.24
CA TRP A 50 -14.33 9.18 -0.28
C TRP A 50 -15.21 10.32 -0.81
N GLN A 51 -16.13 10.05 -1.73
CA GLN A 51 -16.99 11.07 -2.35
C GLN A 51 -18.23 11.43 -1.50
N ILE A 52 -18.84 10.46 -0.81
CA ILE A 52 -20.14 10.64 -0.15
C ILE A 52 -19.96 11.16 1.29
N LYS A 53 -20.59 12.31 1.61
CA LYS A 53 -20.54 12.92 2.97
C LYS A 53 -21.20 12.06 4.07
N LYS A 54 -22.32 11.39 3.78
CA LYS A 54 -23.06 10.53 4.74
C LYS A 54 -22.81 9.05 4.41
N ARG A 55 -21.69 8.50 4.88
CA ARG A 55 -21.13 7.21 4.45
C ARG A 55 -21.11 6.10 5.49
N ARG A 56 -21.87 6.20 6.59
CA ARG A 56 -21.75 5.28 7.75
C ARG A 56 -21.82 3.80 7.35
N TYR A 57 -22.84 3.40 6.60
CA TYR A 57 -23.01 2.01 6.15
C TYR A 57 -21.90 1.55 5.20
N LEU A 58 -21.48 2.40 4.25
CA LEU A 58 -20.39 2.09 3.32
C LEU A 58 -19.05 1.94 4.05
N THR A 59 -18.78 2.82 5.02
CA THR A 59 -17.59 2.72 5.87
C THR A 59 -17.60 1.45 6.70
N PHE A 60 -18.75 1.06 7.26
CA PHE A 60 -18.86 -0.17 8.02
C PHE A 60 -18.59 -1.41 7.14
N LEU A 61 -19.18 -1.46 5.95
CA LEU A 61 -18.96 -2.56 4.99
C LEU A 61 -17.50 -2.61 4.51
N LEU A 62 -16.89 -1.44 4.26
CA LEU A 62 -15.47 -1.33 3.94
C LEU A 62 -14.59 -1.88 5.07
N LEU A 63 -14.89 -1.54 6.33
CA LEU A 63 -14.12 -2.01 7.48
C LEU A 63 -14.25 -3.53 7.66
N ILE A 64 -15.46 -4.09 7.53
CA ILE A 64 -15.65 -5.54 7.58
C ILE A 64 -14.81 -6.21 6.51
N LEU A 65 -14.94 -5.78 5.25
CA LEU A 65 -14.22 -6.39 4.14
C LEU A 65 -12.70 -6.27 4.31
N PHE A 66 -12.21 -5.10 4.76
CA PHE A 66 -10.81 -4.86 5.02
C PHE A 66 -10.26 -5.74 6.17
N ILE A 67 -11.01 -5.87 7.28
CA ILE A 67 -10.63 -6.72 8.41
C ILE A 67 -10.63 -8.19 7.98
N SER A 68 -11.65 -8.66 7.26
CA SER A 68 -11.72 -10.03 6.77
C SER A 68 -10.57 -10.36 5.83
N LEU A 69 -10.21 -9.46 4.90
CA LEU A 69 -9.07 -9.64 4.02
C LEU A 69 -7.74 -9.60 4.77
N SER A 70 -7.59 -8.70 5.74
CA SER A 70 -6.39 -8.63 6.58
C SER A 70 -6.20 -9.90 7.39
N ALA A 71 -7.28 -10.41 8.01
CA ALA A 71 -7.27 -11.67 8.75
C ALA A 71 -6.95 -12.85 7.83
N TYR A 72 -7.52 -12.90 6.62
CA TYR A 72 -7.19 -13.91 5.63
C TYR A 72 -5.70 -13.89 5.29
N LEU A 73 -5.14 -12.72 4.96
CA LEU A 73 -3.72 -12.60 4.61
C LEU A 73 -2.81 -12.97 5.78
N LEU A 74 -3.11 -12.52 7.00
CA LEU A 74 -2.33 -12.91 8.19
C LEU A 74 -2.49 -14.38 8.56
N THR A 75 -3.55 -15.06 8.12
CA THR A 75 -3.72 -16.50 8.39
C THR A 75 -2.93 -17.34 7.39
N TYR A 76 -2.93 -16.95 6.12
CA TYR A 76 -2.41 -17.78 5.02
C TYR A 76 -1.07 -17.32 4.45
N GLN A 77 -0.67 -16.07 4.65
CA GLN A 77 0.52 -15.44 4.05
C GLN A 77 1.45 -14.82 5.09
N PHE A 78 1.23 -15.10 6.39
CA PHE A 78 2.07 -14.57 7.44
C PHE A 78 3.48 -15.14 7.37
N ASP A 79 4.45 -14.25 7.47
CA ASP A 79 5.85 -14.62 7.38
C ASP A 79 6.42 -14.95 8.76
N GLY A 80 6.42 -16.24 9.09
CA GLY A 80 7.04 -16.74 10.31
C GLY A 80 8.56 -16.51 10.37
N SER A 81 9.22 -16.32 9.21
CA SER A 81 10.67 -16.11 9.15
C SER A 81 11.10 -14.80 9.80
N ILE A 82 10.19 -13.81 9.89
CA ILE A 82 10.41 -12.54 10.60
C ILE A 82 10.93 -12.82 12.02
N PHE A 83 10.43 -13.85 12.69
CA PHE A 83 10.76 -14.15 14.09
C PHE A 83 11.89 -15.18 14.24
N ILE A 84 12.39 -15.75 13.14
CA ILE A 84 13.35 -16.85 13.15
C ILE A 84 14.64 -16.38 12.49
N ARG A 85 15.72 -16.30 13.28
CA ARG A 85 17.05 -16.01 12.72
C ARG A 85 17.78 -17.30 12.35
N THR A 86 18.20 -17.39 11.10
CA THR A 86 19.03 -18.50 10.66
C THR A 86 20.45 -18.38 11.20
N PRO A 87 21.20 -19.49 11.39
CA PRO A 87 22.62 -19.44 11.74
C PRO A 87 23.43 -18.62 10.73
N LEU A 88 23.10 -18.73 9.44
CA LEU A 88 23.74 -17.98 8.37
C LEU A 88 23.59 -16.46 8.54
N GLU A 89 22.39 -15.99 8.89
CA GLU A 89 22.16 -14.57 9.15
C GLU A 89 22.94 -14.06 10.36
N LYS A 90 23.07 -14.89 11.42
CA LYS A 90 23.89 -14.55 12.59
C LYS A 90 25.36 -14.44 12.22
N ASP A 91 25.87 -15.33 11.38
CA ASP A 91 27.26 -15.29 10.93
C ASP A 91 27.53 -14.09 10.02
N LEU A 92 26.66 -13.85 9.02
CA LEU A 92 26.73 -12.67 8.16
C LEU A 92 26.68 -11.37 8.98
N PHE A 93 25.84 -11.36 10.01
CA PHE A 93 25.73 -10.24 10.91
C PHE A 93 27.03 -10.00 11.67
N SER A 94 27.60 -11.02 12.30
CA SER A 94 28.87 -10.93 13.03
C SER A 94 30.01 -10.47 12.13
N GLN A 95 30.07 -10.96 10.89
CA GLN A 95 31.05 -10.53 9.90
C GLN A 95 30.92 -9.04 9.57
N ARG A 96 29.70 -8.56 9.27
CA ARG A 96 29.44 -7.14 8.99
C ARG A 96 29.76 -6.26 10.20
N HIS A 97 29.39 -6.71 11.39
CA HIS A 97 29.68 -5.97 12.62
C HIS A 97 31.19 -5.82 12.83
N ASN A 98 31.95 -6.91 12.69
CA ASN A 98 33.42 -6.88 12.82
C ASN A 98 34.07 -5.96 11.78
N TYR A 99 33.58 -6.00 10.53
CA TYR A 99 34.04 -5.11 9.46
C TYR A 99 33.81 -3.64 9.82
N TYR A 100 32.59 -3.26 10.22
CA TYR A 100 32.29 -1.87 10.57
C TYR A 100 32.91 -1.43 11.90
N ALA A 101 33.12 -2.34 12.85
CA ALA A 101 33.84 -2.04 14.08
C ALA A 101 35.30 -1.66 13.80
N GLN A 102 35.94 -2.29 12.81
CA GLN A 102 37.30 -1.92 12.40
C GLN A 102 37.38 -0.51 11.81
N GLU A 103 36.40 -0.10 11.01
CA GLU A 103 36.39 1.22 10.36
C GLU A 103 35.89 2.34 11.28
N PHE A 104 34.87 2.09 12.09
CA PHE A 104 34.16 3.11 12.89
C PHE A 104 34.44 3.03 14.40
N GLY A 105 35.25 2.05 14.84
CA GLY A 105 35.73 1.89 16.21
C GLY A 105 34.61 1.91 17.26
N LYS A 106 34.79 2.74 18.29
CA LYS A 106 33.92 2.83 19.47
C LYS A 106 32.44 3.12 19.17
N LEU A 107 32.12 3.71 18.01
CA LEU A 107 30.73 3.94 17.62
C LEU A 107 29.98 2.63 17.37
N TYR A 108 30.67 1.63 16.82
CA TYR A 108 30.11 0.32 16.52
C TYR A 108 30.24 -0.67 17.66
N GLU A 109 31.28 -0.55 18.50
CA GLU A 109 31.51 -1.45 19.64
C GLU A 109 30.65 -1.18 20.87
N ASN A 110 29.86 -0.09 20.89
CA ASN A 110 29.05 0.21 22.05
C ASN A 110 27.88 -0.80 22.22
N ARG A 111 27.45 -1.02 23.47
CA ARG A 111 26.40 -2.01 23.81
C ARG A 111 25.07 -1.74 23.10
N PHE A 112 24.73 -0.48 22.89
CA PHE A 112 23.49 -0.09 22.23
C PHE A 112 23.52 -0.47 20.74
N THR A 113 24.62 -0.19 20.05
CA THR A 113 24.84 -0.52 18.65
C THR A 113 24.83 -2.03 18.47
N ILE A 114 25.59 -2.78 19.28
CA ILE A 114 25.56 -4.25 19.28
C ILE A 114 24.14 -4.77 19.46
N TYR A 115 23.39 -4.24 20.44
CA TYR A 115 22.00 -4.65 20.68
C TYR A 115 21.09 -4.32 19.49
N TYR A 116 21.12 -3.09 18.98
CA TYR A 116 20.28 -2.68 17.85
C TYR A 116 20.55 -3.57 16.63
N PHE A 117 21.82 -3.74 16.26
CA PHE A 117 22.21 -4.46 15.07
C PHE A 117 21.99 -5.98 15.22
N SER A 118 22.21 -6.55 16.40
CA SER A 118 21.98 -7.98 16.62
C SER A 118 20.52 -8.34 16.88
N GLN A 119 19.75 -7.47 17.58
CA GLN A 119 18.41 -7.78 18.06
C GLN A 119 17.28 -7.06 17.34
N VAL A 120 17.48 -5.84 16.86
CA VAL A 120 16.37 -5.02 16.32
C VAL A 120 16.42 -4.98 14.80
N LYS A 121 17.59 -4.71 14.23
CA LYS A 121 17.79 -4.55 12.79
C LYS A 121 17.32 -5.74 11.96
N PRO A 122 17.55 -7.02 12.34
CA PRO A 122 17.06 -8.15 11.54
C PRO A 122 15.54 -8.12 11.35
N TYR A 123 14.79 -7.80 12.41
CA TYR A 123 13.34 -7.67 12.32
C TYR A 123 12.93 -6.52 11.39
N ILE A 124 13.59 -5.36 11.52
CA ILE A 124 13.34 -4.21 10.65
C ILE A 124 13.66 -4.57 9.19
N ASP A 125 14.78 -5.27 8.94
CA ASP A 125 15.20 -5.67 7.60
C ASP A 125 14.15 -6.59 6.97
N HIS A 126 13.70 -7.65 7.66
CA HIS A 126 12.63 -8.54 7.15
C HIS A 126 11.32 -7.79 6.90
N LEU A 127 10.87 -6.96 7.84
CA LEU A 127 9.64 -6.16 7.66
C LEU A 127 9.77 -5.20 6.48
N SER A 128 10.93 -4.56 6.32
CA SER A 128 11.21 -3.63 5.22
C SER A 128 11.28 -4.35 3.88
N GLN A 129 11.87 -5.55 3.84
CA GLN A 129 11.97 -6.38 2.66
C GLN A 129 10.60 -6.89 2.22
N ASN A 130 9.80 -7.42 3.15
CA ASN A 130 8.42 -7.83 2.85
C ASN A 130 7.58 -6.66 2.34
N LEU A 131 7.71 -5.49 2.96
CA LEU A 131 7.02 -4.29 2.50
C LEU A 131 7.53 -3.84 1.11
N ALA A 132 8.83 -3.84 0.86
CA ALA A 132 9.41 -3.49 -0.45
C ALA A 132 8.97 -4.47 -1.55
N ASN A 133 8.96 -5.77 -1.25
CA ASN A 133 8.47 -6.82 -2.14
C ASN A 133 6.98 -6.65 -2.42
N SER A 134 6.17 -6.34 -1.40
CA SER A 134 4.75 -6.05 -1.57
C SER A 134 4.53 -4.82 -2.44
N LEU A 135 5.42 -3.84 -2.37
CA LEU A 135 5.32 -2.59 -3.12
C LEU A 135 5.88 -2.66 -4.53
N ASP A 136 6.43 -3.79 -5.01
CA ASP A 136 7.19 -3.88 -6.27
C ASP A 136 6.57 -3.09 -7.43
N ILE A 137 7.03 -1.84 -7.55
CA ILE A 137 6.47 -0.75 -8.36
C ILE A 137 7.04 -0.78 -9.79
N SER A 138 7.89 -1.77 -10.10
CA SER A 138 8.69 -1.84 -11.34
C SER A 138 7.89 -1.98 -12.65
N GLY A 139 6.56 -2.10 -12.60
CA GLY A 139 5.71 -2.28 -13.76
C GLY A 139 5.49 -1.02 -14.61
N ARG A 140 5.45 -1.18 -15.95
CA ARG A 140 5.12 -0.11 -16.93
C ARG A 140 3.83 0.63 -16.61
N PHE A 141 2.84 -0.07 -16.05
CA PHE A 141 1.59 0.53 -15.58
C PHE A 141 1.84 1.62 -14.55
N PHE A 142 2.68 1.35 -13.54
CA PHE A 142 2.93 2.31 -12.49
C PHE A 142 3.59 3.57 -13.05
N ILE A 143 4.51 3.45 -14.01
CA ILE A 143 5.16 4.61 -14.66
C ILE A 143 4.12 5.53 -15.33
N ILE A 144 3.16 4.97 -16.07
CA ILE A 144 2.11 5.75 -16.75
C ILE A 144 1.18 6.42 -15.73
N PHE A 145 0.82 5.71 -14.66
CA PHE A 145 -0.11 6.21 -13.64
C PHE A 145 0.55 7.00 -12.51
N LEU A 146 1.88 7.00 -12.42
CA LEU A 146 2.67 7.70 -11.40
C LEU A 146 2.32 9.18 -11.27
N PRO A 147 2.23 10.00 -12.36
CA PRO A 147 1.88 11.41 -12.21
C PRO A 147 0.50 11.58 -11.56
N PHE A 148 -0.48 10.76 -11.94
CA PHE A 148 -1.81 10.80 -11.33
C PHE A 148 -1.76 10.35 -9.87
N PHE A 149 -1.03 9.28 -9.57
CA PHE A 149 -0.85 8.81 -8.19
C PHE A 149 -0.24 9.90 -7.29
N LEU A 150 0.83 10.56 -7.73
CA LEU A 150 1.48 11.64 -6.97
C LEU A 150 0.54 12.82 -6.73
N ILE A 151 -0.10 13.34 -7.79
CA ILE A 151 -1.11 14.41 -7.67
C ILE A 151 -2.23 13.98 -6.73
N GLY A 152 -2.64 12.72 -6.83
CA GLY A 152 -3.62 12.07 -5.98
C GLY A 152 -3.26 12.15 -4.51
N ILE A 153 -2.08 11.66 -4.13
CA ILE A 153 -1.58 11.70 -2.74
C ILE A 153 -1.55 13.14 -2.22
N PHE A 154 -1.04 14.09 -2.99
CA PHE A 154 -0.98 15.49 -2.56
C PHE A 154 -2.36 16.11 -2.32
N ASN A 155 -3.38 15.66 -3.05
CA ASN A 155 -4.76 16.16 -2.92
C ASN A 155 -5.66 15.25 -2.07
N LEU A 156 -5.13 14.15 -1.55
CA LEU A 156 -5.88 13.21 -0.75
C LEU A 156 -6.18 13.86 0.60
N ASN A 157 -7.47 14.03 0.89
CA ASN A 157 -7.88 14.55 2.19
C ASN A 157 -7.35 13.61 3.29
N LYS A 158 -6.65 14.18 4.27
CA LYS A 158 -6.08 13.48 5.44
C LYS A 158 -7.16 13.04 6.43
N SER A 159 -8.27 12.50 5.92
CA SER A 159 -9.32 11.95 6.75
C SER A 159 -8.76 10.79 7.57
N LEU A 160 -9.11 10.73 8.85
CA LEU A 160 -8.63 9.72 9.78
C LEU A 160 -8.79 8.29 9.23
N LEU A 161 -9.90 8.01 8.53
CA LEU A 161 -10.16 6.72 7.89
C LEU A 161 -9.07 6.33 6.89
N ASN A 162 -8.66 7.25 6.00
CA ASN A 162 -7.65 6.95 4.99
C ASN A 162 -6.27 6.69 5.62
N VAL A 163 -5.95 7.46 6.68
CA VAL A 163 -4.71 7.29 7.42
C VAL A 163 -4.69 5.94 8.13
N ILE A 164 -5.76 5.60 8.87
CA ILE A 164 -5.89 4.30 9.54
C ILE A 164 -5.81 3.16 8.53
N TYR A 165 -6.56 3.25 7.41
CA TYR A 165 -6.53 2.26 6.35
C TYR A 165 -5.10 2.03 5.84
N LEU A 166 -4.40 3.11 5.47
CA LEU A 166 -3.05 3.03 4.93
C LEU A 166 -2.07 2.45 5.96
N THR A 167 -2.11 2.92 7.20
CA THR A 167 -1.22 2.44 8.26
C THR A 167 -1.42 0.95 8.52
N VAL A 168 -2.67 0.50 8.66
CA VAL A 168 -2.96 -0.93 8.88
C VAL A 168 -2.59 -1.75 7.65
N ALA A 169 -2.86 -1.28 6.44
CA ALA A 169 -2.46 -1.96 5.21
C ALA A 169 -0.94 -2.12 5.11
N LEU A 170 -0.16 -1.09 5.50
CA LEU A 170 1.31 -1.16 5.55
C LEU A 170 1.79 -2.19 6.59
N ILE A 171 1.18 -2.20 7.79
CA ILE A 171 1.52 -3.17 8.84
C ILE A 171 1.23 -4.61 8.39
N VAL A 172 0.06 -4.86 7.80
CA VAL A 172 -0.28 -6.20 7.31
C VAL A 172 0.65 -6.60 6.16
N SER A 173 0.98 -5.66 5.26
CA SER A 173 1.89 -5.94 4.13
C SER A 173 3.32 -6.21 4.59
N SER A 174 3.80 -5.59 5.68
CA SER A 174 5.14 -5.90 6.22
C SER A 174 5.19 -7.24 6.95
N LEU A 175 4.08 -7.70 7.51
CA LEU A 175 3.96 -8.99 8.20
C LEU A 175 3.67 -10.18 7.27
N THR A 176 3.41 -9.92 5.98
CA THR A 176 3.03 -10.95 5.02
C THR A 176 4.07 -11.06 3.91
N HIS A 177 4.37 -12.29 3.49
CA HIS A 177 5.33 -12.55 2.44
C HIS A 177 4.60 -12.87 1.14
N VAL A 178 4.44 -11.84 0.29
CA VAL A 178 3.65 -11.95 -0.94
C VAL A 178 4.46 -11.45 -2.14
N GLU A 179 5.54 -12.15 -2.45
CA GLU A 179 6.52 -11.71 -3.46
C GLU A 179 5.96 -11.55 -4.88
N SER A 180 4.88 -12.27 -5.24
CA SER A 180 4.40 -12.31 -6.63
C SER A 180 3.08 -11.59 -6.89
N LEU A 181 2.26 -11.35 -5.86
CA LEU A 181 0.92 -10.78 -6.02
C LEU A 181 0.92 -9.25 -5.97
N GLY A 182 1.99 -8.66 -5.43
CA GLY A 182 2.14 -7.22 -5.27
C GLY A 182 1.31 -6.64 -4.11
N PRO A 183 0.93 -5.34 -4.18
CA PRO A 183 0.47 -4.58 -3.02
C PRO A 183 -1.01 -4.83 -2.70
N ILE A 184 -1.39 -6.04 -2.29
CA ILE A 184 -2.79 -6.50 -2.15
C ILE A 184 -3.69 -5.48 -1.41
N LEU A 185 -3.37 -5.15 -0.15
CA LEU A 185 -4.19 -4.24 0.66
C LEU A 185 -3.94 -2.76 0.36
N LEU A 186 -2.81 -2.45 -0.25
CA LEU A 186 -2.46 -1.09 -0.66
C LEU A 186 -3.10 -0.74 -2.02
N LEU A 187 -3.51 -1.73 -2.82
CA LEU A 187 -4.10 -1.58 -4.14
C LEU A 187 -5.33 -0.66 -4.16
N PRO A 188 -6.33 -0.84 -3.25
CA PRO A 188 -7.47 0.07 -3.17
C PRO A 188 -7.06 1.52 -2.94
N PHE A 189 -6.03 1.75 -2.11
CA PHE A 189 -5.52 3.09 -1.82
C PHE A 189 -4.77 3.68 -3.02
N ILE A 190 -3.98 2.88 -3.74
CA ILE A 190 -3.31 3.28 -4.98
C ILE A 190 -4.36 3.69 -6.02
N ASN A 191 -5.40 2.89 -6.21
CA ASN A 191 -6.49 3.19 -7.14
C ASN A 191 -7.24 4.47 -6.75
N LEU A 192 -7.52 4.68 -5.44
CA LEU A 192 -8.10 5.93 -4.93
C LEU A 192 -7.22 7.14 -5.25
N ALA A 193 -5.91 7.04 -5.01
CA ALA A 193 -4.97 8.13 -5.28
C ALA A 193 -4.93 8.45 -6.78
N ILE A 194 -4.79 7.45 -7.65
CA ILE A 194 -4.84 7.62 -9.11
C ILE A 194 -6.14 8.30 -9.53
N PHE A 195 -7.28 7.85 -8.99
CA PHE A 195 -8.59 8.43 -9.27
C PHE A 195 -8.65 9.90 -8.88
N ILE A 196 -8.23 10.27 -7.67
CA ILE A 196 -8.20 11.66 -7.22
C ILE A 196 -7.28 12.51 -8.10
N GLY A 197 -6.12 11.96 -8.50
CA GLY A 197 -5.18 12.65 -9.38
C GLY A 197 -5.74 12.91 -10.77
N PHE A 198 -6.40 11.90 -11.36
CA PHE A 198 -7.10 12.02 -12.63
C PHE A 198 -8.17 13.10 -12.55
N LEU A 199 -9.01 13.05 -11.53
CA LEU A 199 -9.99 14.10 -11.29
C LEU A 199 -9.31 15.44 -11.19
N ARG A 200 -8.27 15.62 -10.38
CA ARG A 200 -7.64 16.93 -10.21
C ARG A 200 -7.04 17.49 -11.51
N LEU A 201 -6.46 16.64 -12.35
CA LEU A 201 -5.86 17.06 -13.61
C LEU A 201 -6.93 17.51 -14.63
N PHE A 202 -8.02 16.75 -14.76
CA PHE A 202 -9.04 16.96 -15.78
C PHE A 202 -10.26 17.77 -15.31
N SER A 203 -10.46 17.95 -14.01
CA SER A 203 -11.52 18.78 -13.43
C SER A 203 -11.08 20.21 -13.12
N ARG A 204 -10.07 20.75 -13.82
CA ARG A 204 -9.76 22.18 -13.75
C ARG A 204 -11.04 22.99 -13.96
N PRO A 205 -11.30 24.04 -13.16
CA PRO A 205 -12.44 24.91 -13.41
C PRO A 205 -12.24 25.54 -14.79
N LEU A 206 -13.16 25.27 -15.71
CA LEU A 206 -13.29 25.94 -17.01
C LEU A 206 -13.67 27.44 -16.85
N TYR A 207 -13.24 28.11 -15.79
CA TYR A 207 -13.68 29.46 -15.46
C TYR A 207 -12.57 30.33 -14.87
N LYS A 208 -11.74 30.83 -15.78
CA LYS A 208 -11.41 32.26 -15.86
C LYS A 208 -11.33 32.65 -17.34
N GLN A 209 -12.38 32.36 -18.11
CA GLN A 209 -12.76 33.29 -19.17
C GLN A 209 -13.56 34.39 -18.48
N LYS A 210 -12.84 35.39 -17.94
CA LYS A 210 -13.44 36.70 -17.73
C LYS A 210 -13.56 37.30 -19.12
N ILE A 211 -14.77 37.27 -19.66
CA ILE A 211 -15.23 38.29 -20.62
C ILE A 211 -15.19 39.63 -19.90
#